data_AF-A0A318LZ40-F1
#
_entry.id   AF-A0A318LZ40-F1
#
_cell.length_a   1.000
_cell.length_b   1.000
_cell.length_c   1.000
_cell.angle_alpha   90.00
_cell.angle_beta   90.00
_cell.angle_gamma   90.00
#
_symmetry.space_group_name_H-M   'P 1'
#
loop_
_entity.id
_entity.type
_entity.pdbx_description
1 polymer ?
#
loop_
_entity_poly.entity_id
_entity_poly.type
_entity_poly.pdbx_seq_one_letter_code
_entity_poly.pdbx_strand_id
1 'polypeptide(L)'
;MAVGVSGSLRLPAGRSWLERASSVMSRVARCARHAPAGERAFSRAGVVRKLAVYGAAFLAGFVPGWAFLYDQEEQWVRDRCIQFGLAGLFSGFAMWWFLARFESRGGRPGFWCLALTMPLMPCWGVMFGAMTAVYPGVMRWVLVSVAVLVAAAVTWLRFVSDWVRGRVAAWAASAVSCVVPSWMLCLLFGGSPWSCLPWCLAVGATGALWFLQDLWAIDYCAGDDRDASFEWLAAWALIFDLMTLVAALVRGSTAAQDQ
;
A
#
# COMPACT_ATOMS: atom_id res chain seq x y z
N MET A 1 9.23 39.73 -11.81
CA MET A 1 8.04 39.00 -11.33
C MET A 1 8.27 37.52 -11.61
N ALA A 2 8.20 36.69 -10.57
CA ALA A 2 8.68 35.31 -10.59
C ALA A 2 7.90 34.44 -11.58
N VAL A 3 8.61 33.88 -12.56
CA VAL A 3 8.11 32.82 -13.43
C VAL A 3 8.11 31.54 -12.60
N GLY A 4 6.93 31.16 -12.09
CA GLY A 4 6.69 29.86 -11.47
C GLY A 4 6.78 28.77 -12.54
N VAL A 5 7.98 28.25 -12.78
CA VAL A 5 8.17 27.05 -13.60
C VAL A 5 7.73 25.87 -12.76
N SER A 6 6.44 25.54 -12.84
CA SER A 6 5.90 24.25 -12.42
C SER A 6 6.49 23.19 -13.35
N GLY A 7 7.65 22.65 -12.96
CA GLY A 7 8.25 21.48 -13.57
C GLY A 7 7.44 20.24 -13.20
N SER A 8 6.19 20.15 -13.67
CA SER A 8 5.44 18.91 -13.59
C SER A 8 6.28 17.82 -14.26
N LEU A 9 6.49 16.71 -13.58
CA LEU A 9 6.94 15.45 -14.17
C LEU A 9 6.05 15.16 -15.39
N ARG A 10 6.48 15.59 -16.59
CA ARG A 10 5.80 15.23 -17.83
C ARG A 10 5.92 13.71 -17.93
N LEU A 11 4.79 13.07 -17.66
CA LEU A 11 4.54 11.66 -17.92
C LEU A 11 4.91 11.37 -19.38
N PRO A 12 5.29 10.13 -19.74
CA PRO A 12 5.40 9.82 -21.15
C PRO A 12 4.01 10.07 -21.74
N ALA A 13 3.93 10.87 -22.79
CA ALA A 13 2.69 11.04 -23.53
C ALA A 13 2.25 9.65 -24.02
N GLY A 14 1.24 9.05 -23.39
CA GLY A 14 0.64 7.81 -23.86
C GLY A 14 -0.04 6.96 -22.79
N ARG A 15 -1.28 6.54 -23.09
CA ARG A 15 -2.00 5.45 -22.40
C ARG A 15 -1.21 4.13 -22.34
N SER A 16 -0.18 3.97 -23.19
CA SER A 16 0.61 2.73 -23.37
C SER A 16 1.44 2.28 -22.14
N TRP A 17 1.72 3.16 -21.18
CA TRP A 17 2.34 2.76 -19.91
C TRP A 17 1.30 2.29 -18.89
N LEU A 18 0.14 2.98 -18.79
CA LEU A 18 -1.00 2.55 -17.98
C LEU A 18 -1.61 1.22 -18.46
N GLU A 19 -1.47 0.89 -19.75
CA GLU A 19 -1.88 -0.39 -20.33
C GLU A 19 -0.96 -1.55 -19.91
N ARG A 20 0.33 -1.27 -19.65
CA ARG A 20 1.32 -2.27 -19.23
C ARG A 20 1.46 -2.41 -17.71
N ALA A 21 0.99 -1.43 -16.93
CA ALA A 21 1.04 -1.45 -15.48
C ALA A 21 -0.08 -2.33 -14.90
N SER A 22 0.28 -3.29 -14.03
CA SER A 22 -0.66 -4.25 -13.43
C SER A 22 -1.17 -3.86 -12.04
N SER A 23 -0.85 -2.67 -11.56
CA SER A 23 -1.22 -2.22 -10.20
C SER A 23 -2.70 -1.83 -10.08
N VAL A 24 -3.20 -1.80 -8.84
CA VAL A 24 -4.59 -1.38 -8.58
C VAL A 24 -4.80 0.08 -9.00
N MET A 25 -3.84 0.96 -8.71
CA MET A 25 -3.96 2.36 -9.08
C MET A 25 -3.87 2.60 -10.60
N SER A 26 -3.18 1.76 -11.37
CA SER A 26 -3.19 1.89 -12.84
C SER A 26 -4.59 1.67 -13.41
N ARG A 27 -5.35 0.74 -12.83
CA ARG A 27 -6.76 0.49 -13.15
C ARG A 27 -7.64 1.65 -12.69
N VAL A 28 -7.40 2.18 -11.50
CA VAL A 28 -8.08 3.39 -11.00
C VAL A 28 -7.85 4.58 -11.93
N ALA A 29 -6.61 4.85 -12.34
CA ALA A 29 -6.28 5.94 -13.25
C ALA A 29 -6.95 5.79 -14.62
N ARG A 30 -7.17 4.56 -15.08
CA ARG A 30 -7.87 4.28 -16.34
C ARG A 30 -9.37 4.58 -16.25
N CYS A 31 -10.00 4.36 -15.10
CA CYS A 31 -11.43 4.58 -14.91
C CYS A 31 -11.81 5.90 -14.23
N ALA A 32 -10.84 6.59 -13.60
CA ALA A 32 -11.03 7.88 -12.94
C ALA A 32 -11.55 8.90 -13.95
N ARG A 33 -12.68 9.55 -13.67
CA ARG A 33 -13.25 10.58 -14.54
C ARG A 33 -12.65 11.94 -14.23
N HIS A 34 -12.79 12.89 -15.15
CA HIS A 34 -12.50 14.30 -14.86
C HIS A 34 -13.50 14.83 -13.84
N ALA A 35 -13.04 15.75 -12.98
CA ALA A 35 -13.90 16.42 -12.03
C ALA A 35 -14.99 17.22 -12.77
N PRO A 36 -16.27 17.10 -12.38
CA PRO A 36 -17.32 17.99 -12.88
C PRO A 36 -17.00 19.46 -12.56
N ALA A 37 -17.51 20.38 -13.38
CA ALA A 37 -17.30 21.81 -13.17
C ALA A 37 -17.82 22.24 -11.79
N GLY A 38 -16.98 22.93 -11.00
CA GLY A 38 -17.30 23.37 -9.65
C GLY A 38 -17.08 22.31 -8.56
N GLU A 39 -16.73 21.08 -8.92
CA GLU A 39 -16.36 20.06 -7.96
C GLU A 39 -14.85 20.00 -7.72
N ARG A 40 -14.46 19.39 -6.59
CA ARG A 40 -13.06 19.30 -6.18
C ARG A 40 -12.28 18.35 -7.09
N ALA A 41 -11.16 18.82 -7.62
CA ALA A 41 -10.19 18.02 -8.34
C ALA A 41 -9.33 17.15 -7.39
N PHE A 42 -8.90 16.01 -7.93
CA PHE A 42 -8.02 15.04 -7.30
C PHE A 42 -6.68 15.70 -6.95
N SER A 43 -6.22 15.43 -5.73
CA SER A 43 -5.06 16.10 -5.16
C SER A 43 -4.18 15.13 -4.40
N ARG A 44 -2.86 15.25 -4.56
CA ARG A 44 -1.86 14.48 -3.77
C ARG A 44 -2.12 14.64 -2.27
N ALA A 45 -2.35 15.86 -1.83
CA ALA A 45 -2.65 16.16 -0.43
C ALA A 45 -3.94 15.48 0.06
N GLY A 46 -4.95 15.34 -0.81
CA GLY A 46 -6.17 14.61 -0.51
C GLY A 46 -5.95 13.11 -0.33
N VAL A 47 -5.11 12.50 -1.18
CA VAL A 47 -4.68 11.09 -1.04
C VAL A 47 -3.92 10.87 0.26
N VAL A 48 -2.95 11.73 0.59
CA VAL A 48 -2.15 11.62 1.85
C VAL A 48 -3.04 11.68 3.09
N ARG A 49 -4.03 12.59 3.13
CA ARG A 49 -4.96 12.67 4.27
C ARG A 49 -5.78 11.38 4.43
N LYS A 50 -6.22 10.79 3.32
CA LYS A 50 -7.00 9.53 3.33
C LYS A 50 -6.13 8.33 3.67
N LEU A 51 -4.87 8.33 3.23
CA LEU A 51 -3.88 7.32 3.60
C LEU A 51 -3.67 7.32 5.12
N ALA A 52 -3.62 8.49 5.76
CA ALA A 52 -3.54 8.59 7.22
C ALA A 52 -4.77 7.98 7.91
N VAL A 53 -5.98 8.13 7.35
CA VAL A 53 -7.19 7.49 7.87
C VAL A 53 -7.10 5.97 7.77
N TYR A 54 -6.69 5.43 6.62
CA TYR A 54 -6.51 3.97 6.48
C TYR A 54 -5.41 3.43 7.39
N GLY A 55 -4.30 4.16 7.53
CA GLY A 55 -3.24 3.80 8.47
C GLY A 55 -3.71 3.80 9.93
N ALA A 56 -4.51 4.79 10.33
CA ALA A 56 -5.13 4.82 11.65
C ALA A 56 -6.11 3.66 11.86
N ALA A 57 -6.93 3.32 10.85
CA ALA A 57 -7.84 2.18 10.90
C ALA A 57 -7.09 0.85 11.01
N PHE A 58 -5.96 0.71 10.32
CA PHE A 58 -5.07 -0.44 10.46
C PHE A 58 -4.52 -0.54 11.88
N LEU A 59 -3.97 0.53 12.44
CA LEU A 59 -3.44 0.56 13.81
C LEU A 59 -4.54 0.27 14.85
N ALA A 60 -5.75 0.77 14.64
CA ALA A 60 -6.91 0.52 15.49
C ALA A 60 -7.34 -0.96 15.48
N GLY A 61 -7.10 -1.71 14.39
CA GLY A 61 -7.26 -3.15 14.36
C GLY A 61 -6.05 -3.90 14.94
N PHE A 62 -4.85 -3.39 14.67
CA PHE A 62 -3.59 -3.99 15.12
C PHE A 62 -3.48 -4.04 16.64
N VAL A 63 -3.74 -2.92 17.32
CA VAL A 63 -3.58 -2.83 18.79
C VAL A 63 -4.45 -3.86 19.51
N PRO A 64 -5.75 -4.03 19.21
CA PRO A 64 -6.54 -5.11 19.79
C PRO A 64 -6.04 -6.50 19.44
N GLY A 65 -5.63 -6.73 18.19
CA GLY A 65 -5.06 -8.02 17.79
C GLY A 65 -3.81 -8.37 18.59
N TRP A 66 -2.93 -7.40 18.81
CA TRP A 66 -1.72 -7.57 19.62
C TRP A 66 -2.01 -7.63 21.12
N ALA A 67 -2.87 -6.78 21.66
CA ALA A 67 -3.09 -6.70 23.11
C ALA A 67 -3.96 -7.84 23.64
N PHE A 68 -4.95 -8.30 22.86
CA PHE A 68 -5.93 -9.29 23.32
C PHE A 68 -5.75 -10.66 22.71
N LEU A 69 -5.19 -10.80 21.51
CA LEU A 69 -5.06 -12.11 20.85
C LEU A 69 -3.63 -12.69 20.95
N TYR A 70 -2.69 -11.94 21.54
CA TYR A 70 -1.28 -12.36 21.69
C TYR A 70 -1.07 -13.49 22.70
N ASP A 71 -1.70 -13.41 23.87
CA ASP A 71 -1.52 -14.39 24.95
C ASP A 71 -2.64 -15.44 25.03
N GLN A 72 -3.54 -15.48 24.04
CA GLN A 72 -4.74 -16.30 24.09
C GLN A 72 -4.57 -17.60 23.29
N GLU A 73 -4.44 -18.73 24.00
CA GLU A 73 -4.35 -20.06 23.39
C GLU A 73 -5.73 -20.68 23.09
N GLU A 74 -6.81 -20.06 23.55
CA GLU A 74 -8.16 -20.63 23.43
C GLU A 74 -8.64 -20.73 21.97
N GLN A 75 -9.25 -21.86 21.63
CA GLN A 75 -9.61 -22.20 20.25
C GLN A 75 -10.65 -21.24 19.65
N TRP A 76 -11.58 -20.72 20.46
CA TRP A 76 -12.55 -19.72 20.01
C TRP A 76 -11.89 -18.41 19.58
N VAL A 77 -10.71 -18.09 20.13
CA VAL A 77 -9.93 -16.90 19.76
C VAL A 77 -9.28 -17.10 18.40
N ARG A 78 -8.73 -18.29 18.13
CA ARG A 78 -8.20 -18.66 16.80
C ARG A 78 -9.30 -18.62 15.74
N ASP A 79 -10.51 -19.10 16.05
CA ASP A 79 -11.66 -19.04 15.14
C ASP A 79 -12.06 -17.59 14.81
N ARG A 80 -11.95 -16.67 15.78
CA ARG A 80 -12.18 -15.23 15.54
C ARG A 80 -11.12 -14.62 14.63
N CYS A 81 -9.84 -14.98 14.77
CA CYS A 81 -8.79 -14.54 13.85
C CYS A 81 -9.08 -14.98 12.40
N ILE A 82 -9.55 -16.21 12.20
CA ILE A 82 -9.95 -16.72 10.89
C ILE A 82 -11.15 -15.92 10.35
N GLN A 83 -12.16 -15.63 11.17
CA GLN A 83 -13.30 -14.81 10.77
C GLN A 83 -12.90 -13.38 10.36
N PHE A 84 -11.98 -12.74 11.08
CA PHE A 84 -11.44 -11.44 10.68
C PHE A 84 -10.69 -11.54 9.35
N GLY A 85 -9.90 -12.60 9.14
CA GLY A 85 -9.24 -12.82 7.85
C GLY A 85 -10.22 -13.01 6.70
N LEU A 86 -11.27 -13.80 6.90
CA LEU A 86 -12.35 -13.97 5.91
C LEU A 86 -13.05 -12.63 5.60
N ALA A 87 -13.37 -11.83 6.63
CA ALA A 87 -13.96 -10.50 6.44
C ALA A 87 -13.03 -9.56 5.64
N GLY A 88 -11.73 -9.61 5.91
CA GLY A 88 -10.72 -8.91 5.13
C GLY A 88 -10.72 -9.36 3.66
N LEU A 89 -10.74 -10.67 3.40
CA LEU A 89 -10.79 -11.22 2.04
C LEU A 89 -12.06 -10.80 1.28
N PHE A 90 -13.23 -10.84 1.93
CA PHE A 90 -14.47 -10.34 1.33
C PHE A 90 -14.39 -8.86 0.96
N SER A 91 -13.74 -8.06 1.80
CA SER A 91 -13.50 -6.64 1.56
C SER A 91 -12.58 -6.40 0.35
N GLY A 92 -11.54 -7.22 0.19
CA GLY A 92 -10.68 -7.24 -0.99
C GLY A 92 -11.43 -7.64 -2.27
N PHE A 93 -12.30 -8.66 -2.19
CA PHE A 93 -13.15 -9.05 -3.31
C PHE A 93 -14.14 -7.95 -3.70
N ALA A 94 -14.73 -7.27 -2.71
CA ALA A 94 -15.60 -6.13 -2.94
C ALA A 94 -14.88 -5.03 -3.72
N MET A 95 -13.63 -4.71 -3.36
CA MET A 95 -12.82 -3.75 -4.11
C MET A 95 -12.63 -4.18 -5.57
N TRP A 96 -12.26 -5.44 -5.79
CA TRP A 96 -12.08 -5.98 -7.14
C TRP A 96 -13.36 -5.87 -7.98
N TRP A 97 -14.51 -6.19 -7.38
CA TRP A 97 -15.82 -6.04 -8.02
C TRP A 97 -16.14 -4.58 -8.37
N PHE A 98 -15.90 -3.64 -7.45
CA PHE A 98 -16.10 -2.21 -7.70
C PHE A 98 -15.19 -1.70 -8.83
N LEU A 99 -13.91 -2.09 -8.85
CA LEU A 99 -12.97 -1.72 -9.92
C LEU A 99 -13.45 -2.23 -11.28
N ALA A 100 -13.84 -3.50 -11.38
CA ALA A 100 -14.39 -4.07 -12.61
C ALA A 100 -15.66 -3.35 -13.06
N ARG A 101 -16.52 -2.92 -12.11
CA ARG A 101 -17.70 -2.11 -12.40
C ARG A 101 -17.32 -0.72 -12.93
N PHE A 102 -16.35 -0.04 -12.32
CA PHE A 102 -15.91 1.29 -12.77
C PHE A 102 -15.26 1.22 -14.16
N GLU A 103 -14.50 0.17 -14.46
CA GLU A 103 -13.91 -0.03 -15.78
C GLU A 103 -14.97 -0.31 -16.86
N SER A 104 -15.98 -1.12 -16.56
CA SER A 104 -16.99 -1.56 -17.54
C SER A 104 -18.16 -0.60 -17.72
N ARG A 105 -18.68 -0.03 -16.64
CA ARG A 105 -19.90 0.81 -16.63
C ARG A 105 -19.61 2.27 -16.30
N GLY A 106 -18.38 2.57 -15.87
CA GLY A 106 -18.07 3.84 -15.25
C GLY A 106 -18.80 4.05 -13.93
N GLY A 107 -18.62 5.23 -13.34
CA GLY A 107 -19.23 5.60 -12.08
C GLY A 107 -18.25 6.37 -11.19
N ARG A 108 -18.70 6.70 -9.99
CA ARG A 108 -17.89 7.35 -8.96
C ARG A 108 -17.89 6.44 -7.73
N PRO A 109 -16.75 6.28 -7.02
CA PRO A 109 -16.75 5.65 -5.72
C PRO A 109 -17.69 6.38 -4.76
N GLY A 110 -18.75 5.70 -4.35
CA GLY A 110 -19.73 6.20 -3.39
C GLY A 110 -19.58 5.55 -2.02
N PHE A 111 -20.52 5.85 -1.12
CA PHE A 111 -20.56 5.34 0.25
C PHE A 111 -20.35 3.82 0.34
N TRP A 112 -21.09 3.04 -0.46
CA TRP A 112 -21.01 1.58 -0.42
C TRP A 112 -19.65 1.01 -0.84
N CYS A 113 -18.95 1.68 -1.75
CA CYS A 113 -17.60 1.28 -2.15
C CYS A 113 -16.65 1.42 -0.96
N LEU A 114 -16.71 2.54 -0.25
CA LEU A 114 -15.88 2.77 0.93
C LEU A 114 -16.29 1.85 2.09
N ALA A 115 -17.58 1.75 2.39
CA ALA A 115 -18.08 0.95 3.50
C ALA A 115 -17.71 -0.54 3.38
N LEU A 116 -17.71 -1.09 2.15
CA LEU A 116 -17.37 -2.50 1.92
C LEU A 116 -15.87 -2.76 1.82
N THR A 117 -15.06 -1.75 1.49
CA THR A 117 -13.60 -1.90 1.29
C THR A 117 -12.75 -1.41 2.48
N MET A 118 -13.32 -0.55 3.34
CA MET A 118 -12.74 -0.08 4.59
C MET A 118 -12.40 -1.20 5.57
N PRO A 119 -13.25 -2.24 5.79
CA PRO A 119 -12.97 -3.29 6.77
C PRO A 119 -11.69 -4.07 6.51
N LEU A 120 -11.17 -4.06 5.27
CA LEU A 120 -9.89 -4.67 4.93
C LEU A 120 -8.78 -4.23 5.91
N MET A 121 -8.66 -2.93 6.19
CA MET A 121 -7.54 -2.39 6.99
C MET A 121 -7.57 -2.84 8.45
N PRO A 122 -8.64 -2.64 9.23
CA PRO A 122 -8.68 -3.12 10.61
C PRO A 122 -8.67 -4.65 10.69
N CYS A 123 -9.30 -5.38 9.77
CA CYS A 123 -9.29 -6.85 9.78
C CYS A 123 -7.88 -7.41 9.59
N TRP A 124 -7.13 -6.88 8.62
CA TRP A 124 -5.72 -7.23 8.46
C TRP A 124 -4.89 -6.76 9.65
N GLY A 125 -5.17 -5.57 10.20
CA GLY A 125 -4.55 -5.10 11.45
C GLY A 125 -4.67 -6.14 12.56
N VAL A 126 -5.89 -6.63 12.83
CA VAL A 126 -6.16 -7.66 13.84
C VAL A 126 -5.37 -8.94 13.56
N MET A 127 -5.36 -9.42 12.31
CA MET A 127 -4.59 -10.62 11.94
C MET A 127 -3.09 -10.45 12.19
N PHE A 128 -2.51 -9.34 11.72
CA PHE A 128 -1.10 -9.04 11.93
C PHE A 128 -0.76 -8.89 13.41
N GLY A 129 -1.65 -8.25 14.18
CA GLY A 129 -1.56 -8.16 15.63
C GLY A 129 -1.58 -9.54 16.29
N ALA A 130 -2.51 -10.43 15.94
CA ALA A 130 -2.60 -11.77 16.52
C ALA A 130 -1.39 -12.66 16.18
N MET A 131 -0.89 -12.56 14.95
CA MET A 131 0.27 -13.34 14.47
C MET A 131 1.58 -12.99 15.21
N THR A 132 1.61 -11.90 15.98
CA THR A 132 2.74 -11.57 16.86
C THR A 132 2.99 -12.67 17.92
N ALA A 133 1.96 -13.43 18.32
CA ALA A 133 2.09 -14.53 19.29
C ALA A 133 2.97 -15.67 18.75
N VAL A 134 2.81 -15.98 17.46
CA VAL A 134 3.47 -17.11 16.80
C VAL A 134 4.90 -16.73 16.39
N TYR A 135 5.11 -15.45 16.02
CA TYR A 135 6.41 -14.94 15.56
C TYR A 135 6.71 -13.55 16.18
N PRO A 136 7.00 -13.48 17.50
CA PRO A 136 7.16 -12.21 18.22
C PRO A 136 8.34 -11.38 17.72
N GLY A 137 9.38 -12.04 17.21
CA GLY A 137 10.49 -11.41 16.51
C GLY A 137 10.03 -10.73 15.22
N VAL A 138 9.39 -11.48 14.32
CA VAL A 138 9.03 -11.02 12.97
C VAL A 138 8.03 -9.85 13.01
N MET A 139 7.03 -9.90 13.90
CA MET A 139 5.93 -8.92 13.86
C MET A 139 6.24 -7.57 14.52
N ARG A 140 7.16 -7.50 15.50
CA ARG A 140 7.66 -6.22 16.02
C ARG A 140 8.29 -5.37 14.91
N TRP A 141 8.90 -6.02 13.93
CA TRP A 141 9.50 -5.34 12.81
C TRP A 141 8.62 -5.22 11.58
N VAL A 142 7.53 -5.98 11.50
CA VAL A 142 6.44 -5.65 10.58
C VAL A 142 5.89 -4.27 10.93
N LEU A 143 5.65 -3.98 12.22
CA LEU A 143 5.26 -2.64 12.66
C LEU A 143 6.32 -1.57 12.30
N VAL A 144 7.60 -1.84 12.54
CA VAL A 144 8.68 -0.91 12.18
C VAL A 144 8.80 -0.74 10.66
N SER A 145 8.66 -1.81 9.88
CA SER A 145 8.71 -1.79 8.41
C SER A 145 7.50 -1.06 7.84
N VAL A 146 6.30 -1.32 8.33
CA VAL A 146 5.07 -0.58 8.00
C VAL A 146 5.24 0.89 8.39
N ALA A 147 5.74 1.19 9.59
CA ALA A 147 5.96 2.57 10.02
C ALA A 147 7.01 3.29 9.16
N VAL A 148 8.13 2.64 8.85
CA VAL A 148 9.19 3.16 7.98
C VAL A 148 8.70 3.31 6.55
N LEU A 149 7.92 2.36 6.03
CA LEU A 149 7.36 2.42 4.68
C LEU A 149 6.21 3.42 4.57
N VAL A 150 5.36 3.58 5.58
CA VAL A 150 4.36 4.65 5.67
C VAL A 150 5.06 6.00 5.77
N ALA A 151 6.08 6.11 6.63
CA ALA A 151 6.88 7.32 6.73
C ALA A 151 7.58 7.61 5.40
N ALA A 152 8.17 6.61 4.75
CA ALA A 152 8.80 6.74 3.44
C ALA A 152 7.79 7.11 2.36
N ALA A 153 6.61 6.49 2.32
CA ALA A 153 5.51 6.81 1.41
C ALA A 153 5.04 8.26 1.58
N VAL A 154 4.81 8.68 2.82
CA VAL A 154 4.39 10.04 3.17
C VAL A 154 5.49 11.05 2.86
N THR A 155 6.74 10.71 3.17
CA THR A 155 7.92 11.55 2.88
C THR A 155 8.16 11.63 1.38
N TRP A 156 7.94 10.55 0.64
CA TRP A 156 8.08 10.46 -0.80
C TRP A 156 7.06 11.31 -1.54
N LEU A 157 5.77 11.15 -1.19
CA LEU A 157 4.66 11.95 -1.72
C LEU A 157 4.82 13.45 -1.44
N ARG A 158 5.46 13.82 -0.32
CA ARG A 158 5.67 15.21 0.07
C ARG A 158 6.94 15.85 -0.44
N PHE A 159 8.04 15.09 -0.55
CA PHE A 159 9.36 15.67 -0.78
C PHE A 159 10.06 15.08 -1.99
N VAL A 160 9.98 13.77 -2.22
CA VAL A 160 10.81 13.15 -3.27
C VAL A 160 10.21 13.34 -4.66
N SER A 161 8.87 13.37 -4.79
CA SER A 161 8.17 13.73 -6.03
C SER A 161 8.64 15.07 -6.61
N ASP A 162 8.97 16.02 -5.74
CA ASP A 162 9.36 17.39 -6.13
C ASP A 162 10.88 17.53 -6.38
N TRP A 163 11.70 16.66 -5.79
CA TRP A 163 13.17 16.76 -5.85
C TRP A 163 13.83 15.80 -6.84
N VAL A 164 13.29 14.60 -7.04
CA VAL A 164 13.90 13.59 -7.91
C VAL A 164 13.40 13.75 -9.34
N ARG A 165 14.19 14.48 -10.13
CA ARG A 165 13.93 14.72 -11.56
C ARG A 165 14.02 13.48 -12.46
N GLY A 166 14.54 12.35 -11.95
CA GLY A 166 14.82 11.14 -12.74
C GLY A 166 14.13 9.87 -12.22
N ARG A 167 13.36 9.18 -13.08
CA ARG A 167 12.63 7.94 -12.74
C ARG A 167 13.51 6.80 -12.23
N VAL A 168 14.73 6.69 -12.74
CA VAL A 168 15.68 5.65 -12.34
C VAL A 168 16.22 5.88 -10.93
N ALA A 169 16.52 7.14 -10.58
CA ALA A 169 16.92 7.50 -9.22
C ALA A 169 15.76 7.31 -8.23
N ALA A 170 14.54 7.64 -8.67
CA ALA A 170 13.32 7.38 -7.91
C ALA A 170 13.13 5.88 -7.62
N TRP A 171 13.34 5.06 -8.66
CA TRP A 171 13.28 3.62 -8.58
C TRP A 171 14.35 3.04 -7.66
N ALA A 172 15.61 3.43 -7.86
CA ALA A 172 16.72 2.96 -7.05
C ALA A 172 16.55 3.33 -5.58
N ALA A 173 16.13 4.56 -5.26
CA ALA A 173 15.91 4.97 -3.88
C ALA A 173 14.74 4.22 -3.21
N SER A 174 13.66 3.94 -3.94
CA SER A 174 12.53 3.15 -3.42
C SER A 174 12.90 1.68 -3.22
N ALA A 175 13.60 1.08 -4.19
CA ALA A 175 14.11 -0.28 -4.08
C ALA A 175 15.08 -0.40 -2.91
N VAL A 176 16.06 0.52 -2.77
CA VAL A 176 17.02 0.51 -1.66
C VAL A 176 16.33 0.71 -0.31
N SER A 177 15.37 1.63 -0.19
CA SER A 177 14.63 1.84 1.06
C SER A 177 13.70 0.69 1.45
N CYS A 178 13.28 -0.16 0.50
CA CYS A 178 12.55 -1.38 0.80
C CYS A 178 13.49 -2.56 1.10
N VAL A 179 14.56 -2.71 0.31
CA VAL A 179 15.49 -3.85 0.36
C VAL A 179 16.42 -3.76 1.57
N VAL A 180 16.99 -2.59 1.88
CA VAL A 180 17.98 -2.45 2.97
C VAL A 180 17.38 -2.77 4.33
N PRO A 181 16.22 -2.20 4.74
CA PRO A 181 15.59 -2.59 6.00
C PRO A 181 15.20 -4.07 6.01
N SER A 182 14.68 -4.61 4.90
CA SER A 182 14.30 -6.02 4.77
C SER A 182 15.49 -6.97 4.91
N TRP A 183 16.63 -6.60 4.33
CA TRP A 183 17.85 -7.41 4.41
C TRP A 183 18.49 -7.33 5.81
N MET A 184 18.56 -6.13 6.41
CA MET A 184 18.98 -5.97 7.80
C MET A 184 18.09 -6.78 8.75
N LEU A 185 16.79 -6.88 8.45
CA LEU A 185 15.86 -7.72 9.20
C LEU A 185 16.21 -9.19 9.11
N CYS A 186 16.40 -9.74 7.91
CA CYS A 186 16.81 -11.13 7.75
C CYS A 186 18.12 -11.48 8.47
N LEU A 187 19.07 -10.55 8.50
CA LEU A 187 20.35 -10.72 9.22
C LEU A 187 20.19 -10.82 10.73
N LEU A 188 19.30 -10.01 11.32
CA LEU A 188 19.08 -9.97 12.77
C LEU A 188 18.32 -11.21 13.30
N PHE A 189 17.68 -11.98 12.42
CA PHE A 189 16.92 -13.20 12.76
C PHE A 189 17.69 -14.50 12.54
N GLY A 190 19.01 -14.43 12.41
CA GLY A 190 19.86 -15.61 12.19
C GLY A 190 19.76 -16.17 10.77
N GLY A 191 19.02 -15.52 9.89
CA GLY A 191 19.00 -15.85 8.47
C GLY A 191 20.37 -15.59 7.87
N SER A 192 20.84 -16.52 7.02
CA SER A 192 22.11 -16.33 6.33
C SER A 192 22.04 -15.05 5.47
N PRO A 193 23.01 -14.13 5.58
CA PRO A 193 23.09 -12.89 4.80
C PRO A 193 22.83 -13.08 3.31
N TRP A 194 23.28 -14.22 2.80
CA TRP A 194 23.30 -14.59 1.40
C TRP A 194 22.06 -15.36 0.96
N SER A 195 21.41 -16.08 1.88
CA SER A 195 20.18 -16.84 1.60
C SER A 195 18.94 -15.97 1.47
N CYS A 196 18.87 -14.89 2.27
CA CYS A 196 17.70 -14.03 2.35
C CYS A 196 17.75 -12.85 1.37
N LEU A 197 18.94 -12.41 0.98
CA LEU A 197 19.15 -11.28 0.07
C LEU A 197 18.41 -11.44 -1.27
N PRO A 198 18.41 -12.60 -1.96
CA PRO A 198 17.69 -12.77 -3.23
C PRO A 198 16.18 -12.60 -3.08
N TRP A 199 15.59 -13.09 -1.98
CA TRP A 199 14.17 -12.94 -1.69
C TRP A 199 13.82 -11.49 -1.33
N CYS A 200 14.59 -10.86 -0.45
CA CYS A 200 14.41 -9.44 -0.10
C CYS A 200 14.58 -8.53 -1.33
N LEU A 201 15.53 -8.84 -2.23
CA LEU A 201 15.70 -8.13 -3.49
C LEU A 201 14.50 -8.34 -4.41
N ALA A 202 14.03 -9.57 -4.59
CA ALA A 202 12.89 -9.86 -5.47
C ALA A 202 11.60 -9.21 -4.96
N VAL A 203 11.22 -9.50 -3.71
CA VAL A 203 9.98 -8.97 -3.11
C VAL A 203 10.07 -7.47 -2.89
N GLY A 204 11.21 -6.97 -2.40
CA GLY A 204 11.44 -5.54 -2.20
C GLY A 204 11.44 -4.77 -3.51
N ALA A 205 12.06 -5.28 -4.58
CA ALA A 205 12.04 -4.62 -5.89
C ALA A 205 10.66 -4.69 -6.55
N THR A 206 9.95 -5.82 -6.47
CA THR A 206 8.59 -5.96 -7.02
C THR A 206 7.61 -5.07 -6.27
N GLY A 207 7.66 -5.04 -4.93
CA GLY A 207 6.81 -4.16 -4.12
C GLY A 207 7.12 -2.67 -4.35
N ALA A 208 8.41 -2.30 -4.42
CA ALA A 208 8.81 -0.93 -4.77
C ALA A 208 8.36 -0.53 -6.18
N LEU A 209 8.37 -1.47 -7.14
CA LEU A 209 7.85 -1.24 -8.49
C LEU A 209 6.35 -0.95 -8.47
N TRP A 210 5.54 -1.76 -7.80
CA TRP A 210 4.10 -1.52 -7.69
C TRP A 210 3.79 -0.21 -6.97
N PHE A 211 4.48 0.05 -5.86
CA PHE A 211 4.34 1.29 -5.11
C PHE A 211 4.67 2.54 -5.97
N LEU A 212 5.74 2.48 -6.77
CA LEU A 212 6.08 3.57 -7.70
C LEU A 212 5.09 3.71 -8.85
N GLN A 213 4.57 2.60 -9.38
CA GLN A 213 3.50 2.63 -10.38
C GLN A 213 2.27 3.34 -9.82
N ASP A 214 1.91 3.07 -8.57
CA ASP A 214 0.79 3.71 -7.89
C ASP A 214 1.01 5.21 -7.69
N LEU A 215 2.21 5.61 -7.25
CA LEU A 215 2.58 7.02 -7.11
C LEU A 215 2.53 7.78 -8.43
N TRP A 216 3.03 7.20 -9.52
CA TRP A 216 2.97 7.85 -10.84
C TRP A 216 1.55 7.94 -11.37
N ALA A 217 0.70 6.95 -11.09
CA ALA A 217 -0.71 7.00 -11.46
C ALA A 217 -1.49 8.04 -10.64
N ILE A 218 -1.11 8.27 -9.38
CA ILE A 218 -1.62 9.37 -8.54
C ILE A 218 -1.21 10.72 -9.11
N ASP A 219 0.05 10.87 -9.51
CA ASP A 219 0.56 12.10 -10.14
C ASP A 219 -0.16 12.39 -11.46
N TYR A 220 -0.41 11.36 -12.26
CA TYR A 220 -1.22 11.47 -13.47
C TYR A 220 -2.65 11.96 -13.15
N CYS A 221 -3.31 11.36 -12.16
CA CYS A 221 -4.67 11.76 -11.79
C CYS A 221 -4.74 13.20 -11.25
N ALA A 222 -3.71 13.64 -10.52
CA ALA A 222 -3.63 15.00 -9.99
C ALA A 222 -3.32 16.05 -11.07
N GLY A 223 -2.52 15.70 -12.09
CA GLY A 223 -2.20 16.60 -13.20
C GLY A 223 -3.28 16.71 -14.27
N ASP A 224 -4.23 15.78 -14.30
CA ASP A 224 -5.29 15.67 -15.31
C ASP A 224 -6.69 15.97 -14.73
N ASP A 225 -6.73 16.76 -13.65
CA ASP A 225 -7.96 17.23 -12.97
C ASP A 225 -9.01 16.13 -12.76
N ARG A 226 -8.57 14.93 -12.37
CA ARG A 226 -9.47 13.81 -12.11
C ARG A 226 -10.35 14.08 -10.90
N ASP A 227 -11.42 13.33 -10.77
CA ASP A 227 -12.40 13.48 -9.70
C ASP A 227 -11.82 13.08 -8.33
N ALA A 228 -11.94 13.96 -7.33
CA ALA A 228 -11.45 13.73 -5.97
C ALA A 228 -12.09 12.52 -5.26
N SER A 229 -13.24 12.01 -5.73
CA SER A 229 -13.85 10.80 -5.18
C SER A 229 -12.91 9.58 -5.28
N PHE A 230 -12.06 9.54 -6.32
CA PHE A 230 -11.07 8.49 -6.54
C PHE A 230 -9.86 8.57 -5.60
N GLU A 231 -9.69 9.67 -4.84
CA GLU A 231 -8.59 9.78 -3.85
C GLU A 231 -8.66 8.68 -2.78
N TRP A 232 -9.86 8.18 -2.45
CA TRP A 232 -10.03 7.07 -1.51
C TRP A 232 -9.57 5.73 -2.08
N LEU A 233 -9.79 5.51 -3.37
CA LEU A 233 -9.31 4.31 -4.07
C LEU A 233 -7.79 4.34 -4.22
N ALA A 234 -7.23 5.52 -4.52
CA ALA A 234 -5.79 5.73 -4.58
C ALA A 234 -5.11 5.46 -3.22
N ALA A 235 -5.68 5.99 -2.14
CA ALA A 235 -5.16 5.73 -0.80
C ALA A 235 -5.29 4.25 -0.40
N TRP A 236 -6.38 3.58 -0.81
CA TRP A 236 -6.58 2.15 -0.59
C TRP A 236 -5.55 1.30 -1.35
N ALA A 237 -5.25 1.64 -2.60
CA ALA A 237 -4.27 0.92 -3.43
C ALA A 237 -2.87 0.97 -2.81
N LEU A 238 -2.43 2.17 -2.39
CA LEU A 238 -1.13 2.34 -1.72
C LEU A 238 -0.98 1.51 -0.45
N ILE A 239 -2.02 1.48 0.40
CA ILE A 239 -1.95 0.70 1.64
C ILE A 239 -2.06 -0.81 1.34
N PHE A 240 -2.82 -1.23 0.33
CA PHE A 240 -2.89 -2.63 -0.09
C PHE A 240 -1.53 -3.14 -0.61
N ASP A 241 -0.86 -2.37 -1.46
CA ASP A 241 0.49 -2.67 -1.95
C ASP A 241 1.50 -2.75 -0.78
N LEU A 242 1.37 -1.84 0.19
CA LEU A 242 2.19 -1.89 1.40
C LEU A 242 1.94 -3.18 2.21
N MET A 243 0.69 -3.55 2.45
CA MET A 243 0.33 -4.73 3.23
C MET A 243 0.78 -6.03 2.55
N THR A 244 0.66 -6.10 1.22
CA THR A 244 1.10 -7.26 0.45
C THR A 244 2.63 -7.39 0.42
N LEU A 245 3.36 -6.28 0.29
CA LEU A 245 4.81 -6.26 0.42
C LEU A 245 5.25 -6.77 1.80
N VAL A 246 4.62 -6.29 2.87
CA VAL A 246 4.90 -6.72 4.25
C VAL A 246 4.61 -8.21 4.42
N ALA A 247 3.46 -8.71 3.97
CA ALA A 247 3.12 -10.13 4.04
C ALA A 247 4.12 -11.02 3.29
N ALA A 248 4.58 -10.58 2.11
CA ALA A 248 5.57 -11.30 1.31
C ALA A 248 6.95 -11.33 1.97
N LEU A 249 7.36 -10.24 2.62
CA LEU A 249 8.61 -10.19 3.40
C LEU A 249 8.57 -11.13 4.60
N VAL A 250 7.46 -11.16 5.35
CA VAL A 250 7.24 -12.06 6.49
C VAL A 250 7.35 -13.54 6.08
N ARG A 251 6.75 -13.92 4.96
CA ARG A 251 6.77 -15.33 4.49
C ARG A 251 8.19 -15.79 4.09
N GLY A 252 9.01 -14.87 3.59
CA GLY A 252 10.40 -15.17 3.25
C GLY A 252 11.28 -15.45 4.46
N SER A 253 11.10 -14.69 5.54
CA SER A 253 11.89 -14.87 6.76
C SER A 253 11.58 -16.19 7.46
N THR A 254 10.33 -16.66 7.42
CA THR A 254 9.95 -17.95 8.01
C THR A 254 10.47 -19.14 7.20
N ALA A 255 10.48 -19.03 5.85
CA ALA A 255 11.00 -20.10 5.00
C ALA A 255 12.52 -20.30 5.12
N ALA A 256 13.25 -19.26 5.52
CA ALA A 256 14.70 -19.32 5.73
C ALA A 256 15.11 -19.83 7.12
N GLN A 257 14.18 -19.91 8.09
CA GLN A 257 14.44 -20.47 9.41
C GLN A 257 14.28 -22.00 9.47
N ASP A 258 13.51 -22.58 8.55
CA ASP A 258 13.27 -24.04 8.46
C ASP A 258 14.30 -24.77 7.57
N GLN A 259 15.39 -24.11 7.18
CA GLN A 259 16.52 -24.66 6.40
C GLN A 259 17.83 -24.54 7.19
#